data_AF-A0A8B6XZQ9-F1
#
_entry.id   AF-A0A8B6XZQ9-F1
#
_cell.length_a   1.000
_cell.length_b   1.000
_cell.length_c   1.000
_cell.angle_alpha   90.00
_cell.angle_beta   90.00
_cell.angle_gamma   90.00
#
_symmetry.space_group_name_H-M   'P 1'
#
loop_
_entity.id
_entity.type
_entity.pdbx_description
1 polymer ?
#
loop_
_entity_poly.entity_id
_entity_poly.type
_entity_poly.pdbx_seq_one_letter_code
_entity_poly.pdbx_strand_id
1 'polypeptide(L)'
;MNDKERCLIGIIKKEICNKQTYVKSHDIKKVSSLNDVEKDLIISRSGIHFDENATVCLHHEYVYLKRYSTIRTTCCDPFNSHNGKRRKGGCKEINMQLAGKLKNIGINVIPGEKICPSCMIKLISFKDDEQREPTCSQIYEDEDNELNINELLKKILILL
;
A
#
# COMPACT_ATOMS: atom_id res chain seq x y z
N MET A 1 27.36 -12.44 -15.80
CA MET A 1 27.09 -11.10 -15.22
C MET A 1 27.68 -11.10 -13.82
N ASN A 2 28.40 -10.04 -13.45
CA ASN A 2 29.17 -9.97 -12.21
C ASN A 2 28.23 -9.58 -11.06
N ASP A 3 28.14 -10.37 -9.98
CA ASP A 3 27.23 -10.11 -8.86
C ASP A 3 27.54 -8.80 -8.13
N LYS A 4 28.77 -8.27 -8.30
CA LYS A 4 29.21 -6.99 -7.74
C LYS A 4 28.46 -5.77 -8.28
N GLU A 5 27.74 -5.89 -9.39
CA GLU A 5 26.93 -4.80 -9.96
C GLU A 5 25.45 -4.89 -9.59
N ARG A 6 25.06 -5.88 -8.77
CA ARG A 6 23.66 -6.07 -8.37
C ARG A 6 23.44 -5.67 -6.92
N CYS A 7 22.37 -4.94 -6.68
CA CYS A 7 21.88 -4.68 -5.33
C CYS A 7 21.00 -5.84 -4.83
N LEU A 8 20.73 -5.87 -3.53
CA LEU A 8 19.98 -6.95 -2.88
C LEU A 8 18.62 -7.22 -3.54
N ILE A 9 17.85 -6.17 -3.84
CA ILE A 9 16.56 -6.28 -4.54
C ILE A 9 16.71 -6.99 -5.89
N GLY A 10 17.70 -6.57 -6.68
CA GLY A 10 17.93 -7.17 -8.00
C GLY A 10 18.34 -8.64 -7.91
N ILE A 11 19.07 -9.02 -6.86
CA ILE A 11 19.43 -10.41 -6.61
C ILE A 11 18.18 -11.22 -6.22
N ILE A 12 17.44 -10.79 -5.20
CA ILE A 12 16.28 -11.54 -4.66
C ILE A 12 15.12 -11.62 -5.66
N LYS A 13 14.73 -10.49 -6.27
CA LYS A 13 13.62 -10.43 -7.25
C LYS A 13 14.04 -10.87 -8.64
N LYS A 14 15.34 -11.15 -8.87
CA LYS A 14 15.93 -11.40 -10.18
C LYS A 14 15.67 -10.25 -11.18
N GLU A 15 15.51 -9.03 -10.66
CA GLU A 15 15.28 -7.81 -11.45
C GLU A 15 16.61 -7.21 -11.95
N ILE A 16 16.53 -6.48 -13.07
CA ILE A 16 17.70 -5.83 -13.68
C ILE A 16 18.05 -4.58 -12.87
N CYS A 17 19.24 -4.58 -12.28
CA CYS A 17 19.81 -3.40 -11.62
C CYS A 17 20.23 -2.33 -12.63
N ASN A 18 20.38 -1.10 -12.15
CA ASN A 18 21.12 -0.04 -12.86
C ASN A 18 20.52 0.35 -14.21
N LYS A 19 19.22 0.15 -14.45
CA LYS A 19 18.56 0.68 -15.65
C LYS A 19 18.52 2.21 -15.60
N GLN A 20 19.05 2.85 -16.63
CA GLN A 20 19.06 4.32 -16.78
C GLN A 20 17.72 4.92 -17.25
N THR A 21 16.66 4.13 -17.31
CA THR A 21 15.33 4.62 -17.72
C THR A 21 14.83 5.76 -16.83
N TYR A 22 15.25 5.79 -15.56
CA TYR A 22 14.76 6.75 -14.56
C TYR A 22 15.85 7.48 -13.80
N VAL A 23 17.10 7.03 -13.88
CA VAL A 23 18.24 7.57 -13.15
C VAL A 23 19.40 7.77 -14.12
N LYS A 24 20.15 8.87 -13.97
CA LYS A 24 21.23 9.24 -14.91
C LYS A 24 22.57 8.57 -14.59
N SER A 25 22.72 7.98 -13.41
CA SER A 25 23.95 7.35 -12.92
C SER A 25 23.70 5.91 -12.48
N HIS A 26 24.77 5.13 -12.49
CA HIS A 26 24.82 3.80 -11.89
C HIS A 26 25.53 3.92 -10.56
N ASP A 27 24.78 3.81 -9.47
CA ASP A 27 25.36 3.78 -8.14
C ASP A 27 24.60 2.79 -7.26
N ILE A 28 25.34 2.20 -6.32
CA ILE A 28 24.86 1.23 -5.36
C ILE A 28 25.28 1.72 -3.98
N LYS A 29 24.30 2.02 -3.15
CA LYS A 29 24.52 2.50 -1.79
C LYS A 29 24.02 1.49 -0.77
N LYS A 30 24.55 1.59 0.45
CA LYS A 30 24.04 0.81 1.59
C LYS A 30 22.64 1.30 1.96
N VAL A 31 21.76 0.39 2.34
CA VAL A 31 20.41 0.72 2.83
C VAL A 31 20.49 1.60 4.09
N SER A 32 21.56 1.47 4.87
CA SER A 32 21.81 2.34 6.04
C SER A 32 21.95 3.83 5.70
N SER A 33 22.20 4.20 4.43
CA SER A 33 22.25 5.60 4.01
C SER A 33 20.86 6.21 3.76
N LEU A 34 19.79 5.42 3.77
CA LEU A 34 18.42 5.89 3.62
C LEU A 34 17.87 6.35 4.97
N ASN A 35 16.90 7.26 4.95
CA ASN A 35 16.15 7.55 6.18
C ASN A 35 15.13 6.42 6.47
N ASP A 36 14.59 6.41 7.69
CA ASP A 36 13.75 5.30 8.14
C ASP A 36 12.43 5.20 7.36
N VAL A 37 11.84 6.34 6.96
CA VAL A 37 10.63 6.35 6.12
C VAL A 37 10.90 5.72 4.74
N GLU A 38 12.05 6.01 4.14
CA GLU A 38 12.46 5.42 2.87
C GLU A 38 12.69 3.92 3.01
N LYS A 39 13.37 3.48 4.07
CA LYS A 39 13.57 2.05 4.36
C LYS A 39 12.23 1.34 4.49
N ASP A 40 11.31 1.87 5.30
CA ASP A 40 9.99 1.29 5.53
C ASP A 40 9.17 1.19 4.24
N LEU A 41 9.23 2.21 3.38
CA LEU A 41 8.57 2.19 2.08
C LEU A 41 9.14 1.10 1.18
N ILE A 42 10.47 0.98 1.09
CA ILE A 42 11.09 -0.03 0.23
C ILE A 42 10.80 -1.43 0.78
N ILE A 43 10.91 -1.66 2.09
CA ILE A 43 10.58 -2.94 2.73
C ILE A 43 9.12 -3.31 2.44
N SER A 44 8.19 -2.39 2.69
CA SER A 44 6.76 -2.63 2.47
C SER A 44 6.42 -2.92 1.02
N ARG A 45 7.02 -2.20 0.07
CA ARG A 45 6.72 -2.30 -1.36
C ARG A 45 7.42 -3.46 -2.05
N SER A 46 8.61 -3.82 -1.59
CA SER A 46 9.38 -4.94 -2.15
C SER A 46 9.07 -6.27 -1.45
N GLY A 47 8.62 -6.24 -0.20
CA GLY A 47 8.50 -7.41 0.67
C GLY A 47 9.84 -8.01 1.06
N ILE A 48 10.93 -7.23 0.99
CA ILE A 48 12.29 -7.66 1.34
C ILE A 48 12.70 -6.98 2.64
N HIS A 49 13.17 -7.77 3.60
CA HIS A 49 13.84 -7.26 4.79
C HIS A 49 15.32 -7.01 4.50
N PHE A 50 15.81 -5.89 5.01
CA PHE A 50 17.20 -5.48 4.85
C PHE A 50 17.98 -5.72 6.13
N ASP A 51 19.14 -6.34 6.01
CA ASP A 51 20.17 -6.25 7.05
C ASP A 51 20.96 -4.93 6.91
N GLU A 52 21.83 -4.65 7.88
CA GLU A 52 22.64 -3.44 7.94
C GLU A 52 23.67 -3.29 6.80
N ASN A 53 24.01 -4.39 6.12
CA ASN A 53 24.96 -4.44 5.01
C ASN A 53 24.26 -4.52 3.64
N ALA A 54 22.93 -4.62 3.62
CA ALA A 54 22.14 -4.64 2.42
C ALA A 54 22.40 -3.42 1.55
N THR A 55 22.37 -3.63 0.24
CA THR A 55 22.57 -2.57 -0.74
C THR A 55 21.35 -2.39 -1.62
N VAL A 56 21.14 -1.15 -2.06
CA VAL A 56 20.11 -0.76 -3.03
C VAL A 56 20.77 0.10 -4.10
N CYS A 57 20.47 -0.19 -5.37
CA CYS A 57 20.92 0.65 -6.47
C CYS A 57 19.95 1.80 -6.73
N LEU A 58 20.44 2.90 -7.30
CA LEU A 58 19.62 4.08 -7.59
C LEU A 58 18.39 3.74 -8.44
N HIS A 59 18.51 2.77 -9.35
CA HIS A 59 17.38 2.31 -10.14
C HIS A 59 16.25 1.75 -9.28
N HIS A 60 16.54 0.78 -8.39
CA HIS A 60 15.51 0.17 -7.56
C HIS A 60 15.03 1.14 -6.48
N GLU A 61 15.91 1.94 -5.89
CA GLU A 61 15.51 3.02 -4.99
C GLU A 61 14.45 3.92 -5.67
N TYR A 62 14.72 4.40 -6.88
CA TYR A 62 13.77 5.23 -7.62
C TYR A 62 12.47 4.49 -7.94
N VAL A 63 12.56 3.22 -8.35
CA VAL A 63 11.38 2.39 -8.64
C VAL A 63 10.49 2.29 -7.40
N TYR A 64 11.06 1.94 -6.25
CA TYR A 64 10.30 1.70 -5.04
C TYR A 64 9.88 2.98 -4.32
N LEU A 65 10.66 4.06 -4.35
CA LEU A 65 10.31 5.32 -3.68
C LEU A 65 9.43 6.23 -4.53
N LYS A 66 9.70 6.33 -5.84
CA LYS A 66 9.06 7.33 -6.71
C LYS A 66 8.07 6.73 -7.70
N ARG A 67 8.37 5.59 -8.33
CA ARG A 67 7.50 5.02 -9.38
C ARG A 67 6.42 4.10 -8.88
N TYR A 68 6.61 3.47 -7.73
CA TYR A 68 5.74 2.40 -7.25
C TYR A 68 4.25 2.80 -7.29
N SER A 69 3.89 3.96 -6.76
CA SER A 69 2.50 4.43 -6.79
C SER A 69 2.02 4.75 -8.21
N THR A 70 2.86 5.38 -9.04
CA THR A 70 2.50 5.79 -10.40
C THR A 70 2.12 4.60 -11.29
N ILE A 71 2.80 3.45 -11.12
CA ILE A 71 2.52 2.25 -11.91
C ILE A 71 1.28 1.50 -11.41
N ARG A 72 0.88 1.70 -10.15
CA ARG A 72 -0.35 1.14 -9.58
C ARG A 72 -1.51 2.06 -9.98
N THR A 73 -2.15 1.77 -11.10
CA THR A 73 -3.27 2.59 -11.63
C THR A 73 -4.64 2.00 -11.35
N THR A 74 -4.69 0.83 -10.73
CA THR A 74 -5.93 0.10 -10.43
C THR A 74 -6.04 -0.18 -8.95
N CYS A 75 -7.27 -0.38 -8.47
CA CYS A 75 -7.55 -0.80 -7.11
C CYS A 75 -6.79 -2.11 -6.77
N CYS A 76 -6.14 -2.15 -5.61
CA CYS A 76 -5.52 -3.35 -5.04
C CYS A 76 -6.51 -4.47 -4.76
N ASP A 77 -7.81 -4.14 -4.64
CA ASP A 77 -8.89 -5.08 -4.36
C ASP A 77 -8.65 -5.94 -3.10
N PRO A 78 -8.55 -5.32 -1.92
CA PRO A 78 -8.17 -6.04 -0.70
C PRO A 78 -9.16 -7.15 -0.30
N PHE A 79 -10.39 -7.09 -0.82
CA PHE A 79 -11.45 -8.07 -0.55
C PHE A 79 -11.69 -9.05 -1.71
N ASN A 80 -10.84 -9.02 -2.75
CA ASN A 80 -10.97 -9.84 -3.96
C ASN A 80 -12.40 -9.81 -4.56
N SER A 81 -13.01 -8.62 -4.58
CA SER A 81 -14.43 -8.43 -4.87
C SER A 81 -14.70 -7.91 -6.28
N HIS A 82 -13.66 -7.64 -7.07
CA HIS A 82 -13.82 -7.13 -8.44
C HIS A 82 -14.00 -8.21 -9.51
N ASN A 83 -14.08 -9.50 -9.16
CA ASN A 83 -14.33 -10.59 -10.10
C ASN A 83 -13.41 -10.53 -11.35
N GLY A 84 -12.13 -10.26 -11.12
CA GLY A 84 -11.11 -10.16 -12.19
C GLY A 84 -11.02 -8.81 -12.91
N LYS A 85 -11.94 -7.86 -12.69
CA LYS A 85 -11.93 -6.53 -13.35
C LYS A 85 -11.56 -5.42 -12.36
N ARG A 86 -10.26 -5.24 -12.11
CA ARG A 86 -9.78 -4.18 -11.20
C ARG A 86 -10.21 -2.79 -11.66
N ARG A 87 -10.79 -2.01 -10.75
CA ARG A 87 -11.30 -0.66 -11.02
C ARG A 87 -10.17 0.36 -11.14
N LYS A 88 -10.32 1.35 -12.04
CA LYS A 88 -9.37 2.46 -12.25
C LYS A 88 -9.89 3.82 -11.80
N GLY A 89 -11.18 4.09 -12.02
CA GLY A 89 -11.80 5.39 -11.74
C GLY A 89 -11.89 5.71 -10.24
N GLY A 90 -11.60 6.97 -9.89
CA GLY A 90 -11.77 7.50 -8.53
C GLY A 90 -10.91 6.84 -7.45
N CYS A 91 -9.86 6.09 -7.84
CA CYS A 91 -9.05 5.39 -6.86
C CYS A 91 -8.12 6.35 -6.12
N LYS A 92 -8.04 6.20 -4.79
CA LYS A 92 -7.16 6.98 -3.92
C LYS A 92 -5.92 6.18 -3.57
N GLU A 93 -4.81 6.86 -3.33
CA GLU A 93 -3.58 6.23 -2.87
C GLU A 93 -3.66 5.88 -1.39
N ILE A 94 -3.17 4.69 -1.04
CA ILE A 94 -3.02 4.23 0.34
C ILE A 94 -1.68 4.78 0.87
N ASN A 95 -1.74 5.62 1.90
CA ASN A 95 -0.54 6.10 2.60
C ASN A 95 -0.03 5.07 3.63
N MET A 96 1.15 5.33 4.21
CA MET A 96 1.76 4.41 5.19
C MET A 96 0.88 4.20 6.43
N GLN A 97 0.27 5.27 6.94
CA GLN A 97 -0.54 5.23 8.15
C GLN A 97 -1.80 4.37 7.95
N LEU A 98 -2.48 4.52 6.82
CA LEU A 98 -3.66 3.75 6.46
C LEU A 98 -3.29 2.27 6.28
N ALA A 99 -2.19 1.97 5.59
CA ALA A 99 -1.72 0.60 5.44
C ALA A 99 -1.43 -0.07 6.79
N GLY A 100 -0.78 0.63 7.73
CA GLY A 100 -0.55 0.14 9.07
C GLY A 100 -1.85 -0.13 9.85
N LYS A 101 -2.81 0.81 9.81
CA LYS A 101 -4.13 0.64 10.43
C LYS A 101 -4.88 -0.58 9.88
N LEU A 102 -4.80 -0.80 8.56
CA LEU A 102 -5.47 -1.91 7.89
C LEU A 102 -4.81 -3.25 8.20
N LYS A 103 -3.48 -3.28 8.29
CA LYS A 103 -2.73 -4.47 8.69
C LYS A 103 -3.13 -4.97 10.09
N ASN A 104 -3.40 -4.05 11.02
CA ASN A 104 -3.80 -4.38 12.39
C ASN A 104 -5.17 -5.08 12.45
N ILE A 105 -6.05 -4.87 11.47
CA ILE A 105 -7.36 -5.55 11.35
C ILE A 105 -7.30 -6.70 10.33
N GLY A 106 -6.11 -7.23 10.03
CA GLY A 106 -5.92 -8.38 9.14
C GLY A 106 -6.04 -8.08 7.64
N ILE A 107 -6.17 -6.81 7.24
CA ILE A 107 -6.26 -6.42 5.83
C ILE A 107 -4.89 -6.02 5.32
N ASN A 108 -4.30 -6.86 4.47
CA ASN A 108 -2.97 -6.61 3.92
C ASN A 108 -3.05 -5.72 2.65
N VAL A 109 -2.53 -4.50 2.75
CA VAL A 109 -2.38 -3.55 1.63
C VAL A 109 -0.99 -2.92 1.67
N ILE A 110 -0.48 -2.48 0.52
CA ILE A 110 0.86 -1.92 0.42
C ILE A 110 0.78 -0.39 0.23
N PRO A 111 1.56 0.42 0.98
CA PRO A 111 1.66 1.86 0.75
C PRO A 111 1.99 2.22 -0.71
N GLY A 112 1.24 3.14 -1.29
CA GLY A 112 1.32 3.52 -2.70
C GLY A 112 0.39 2.73 -3.63
N GLU A 113 -0.24 1.64 -3.17
CA GLU A 113 -1.33 1.03 -3.92
C GLU A 113 -2.55 1.95 -3.98
N LYS A 114 -3.45 1.69 -4.95
CA LYS A 114 -4.68 2.46 -5.09
C LYS A 114 -5.87 1.67 -4.55
N ILE A 115 -6.88 2.37 -4.06
CA ILE A 115 -8.14 1.79 -3.60
C ILE A 115 -9.32 2.53 -4.20
N CYS A 116 -10.28 1.80 -4.77
CA CYS A 116 -11.48 2.38 -5.35
C CYS A 116 -12.47 2.83 -4.25
N PRO A 117 -13.41 3.75 -4.55
CA PRO A 117 -14.36 4.24 -3.56
C PRO A 117 -15.17 3.13 -2.88
N SER A 118 -15.61 2.14 -3.63
CA SER A 118 -16.41 1.03 -3.10
C SER A 118 -15.63 0.10 -2.16
N CYS A 119 -14.34 -0.16 -2.43
CA CYS A 119 -13.49 -0.87 -1.46
C CYS A 119 -13.22 -0.01 -0.22
N MET A 120 -13.04 1.31 -0.40
CA MET A 120 -12.86 2.23 0.72
C MET A 120 -14.09 2.26 1.64
N ILE A 121 -15.30 2.28 1.08
CA ILE A 121 -16.55 2.23 1.85
C ILE A 121 -16.61 0.95 2.68
N LYS A 122 -16.32 -0.20 2.07
CA LYS A 122 -16.28 -1.49 2.80
C LYS A 122 -15.31 -1.43 3.98
N LEU A 123 -14.10 -0.91 3.78
CA LEU A 123 -13.11 -0.77 4.88
C LEU A 123 -13.63 0.04 6.07
N ILE A 124 -14.44 1.07 5.81
CA ILE A 124 -15.01 1.91 6.85
C ILE A 124 -16.10 1.15 7.59
N SER A 125 -17.01 0.49 6.86
CA SER A 125 -18.08 -0.31 7.45
C SER A 125 -17.55 -1.46 8.33
N PHE A 126 -16.42 -2.08 7.95
CA PHE A 126 -15.77 -3.10 8.80
C PHE A 126 -15.35 -2.58 10.18
N LYS A 127 -15.00 -1.29 10.32
CA LYS A 127 -14.60 -0.71 11.61
C LYS A 127 -15.77 -0.44 12.54
N ASP A 128 -16.95 -0.19 11.98
CA ASP A 128 -18.15 0.12 12.76
C ASP A 128 -18.75 -1.16 13.38
N ASP A 129 -18.54 -2.34 12.79
CA ASP A 129 -19.01 -3.63 13.33
C ASP A 129 -18.12 -4.16 14.47
N GLU A 130 -16.80 -3.89 14.45
CA GLU A 130 -15.88 -4.34 15.51
C GLU A 130 -16.04 -3.55 16.83
N GLN A 131 -16.76 -2.42 16.79
CA GLN A 131 -17.16 -1.65 17.98
C GLN A 131 -18.57 -1.96 18.47
N ARG A 132 -19.31 -2.85 17.80
CA ARG A 132 -20.57 -3.38 18.32
C ARG A 132 -20.24 -4.58 19.18
N GLU A 133 -20.21 -4.39 20.50
CA GLU A 133 -20.30 -5.53 21.41
C GLU A 133 -21.49 -6.41 21.00
N PRO A 134 -21.36 -7.75 21.05
CA PRO A 134 -22.50 -8.64 20.84
C PRO A 134 -23.44 -8.46 22.03
N THR A 135 -24.35 -7.50 21.92
CA THR A 135 -25.48 -7.41 22.85
C THR A 135 -26.43 -8.55 22.52
N CYS A 136 -26.48 -9.51 23.44
CA CYS A 136 -27.45 -10.57 23.43
C CYS A 136 -28.86 -9.96 23.43
N SER A 137 -29.61 -10.23 22.36
CA SER A 137 -31.06 -10.12 22.19
C SER A 137 -31.69 -8.72 22.33
N GLN A 138 -32.28 -8.20 21.24
CA GLN A 138 -33.71 -8.28 20.96
C GLN A 138 -34.07 -7.60 19.62
N ILE A 139 -35.10 -8.14 18.98
CA ILE A 139 -35.69 -7.77 17.69
C ILE A 139 -36.34 -6.38 17.81
N TYR A 140 -35.96 -5.42 16.97
CA TYR A 140 -36.86 -4.36 16.48
C TYR A 140 -36.50 -3.99 15.04
N GLU A 141 -37.50 -4.07 14.17
CA GLU A 141 -37.49 -3.53 12.82
C GLU A 141 -37.52 -2.01 12.91
N ASP A 142 -36.56 -1.31 12.31
CA ASP A 142 -36.73 0.12 12.01
C ASP A 142 -36.03 0.46 10.69
N GLU A 143 -36.84 1.06 9.82
CA GLU A 143 -36.56 1.51 8.45
C GLU A 143 -35.61 2.74 8.44
N ASP A 144 -34.93 2.91 7.31
CA ASP A 144 -34.21 4.12 6.88
C ASP A 144 -32.91 4.50 7.62
N ASN A 145 -31.82 3.78 7.32
CA ASN A 145 -30.45 4.29 7.51
C ASN A 145 -29.81 4.63 6.16
N GLU A 146 -30.28 5.72 5.54
CA GLU A 146 -29.64 6.29 4.35
C GLU A 146 -28.34 7.00 4.77
N LEU A 147 -27.24 6.23 4.79
CA LEU A 147 -25.89 6.69 5.11
C LEU A 147 -25.51 7.93 4.27
N ASN A 148 -25.48 9.10 4.92
CA ASN A 148 -25.12 10.37 4.28
C ASN A 148 -23.67 10.32 3.74
N ILE A 149 -23.56 10.23 2.41
CA ILE A 149 -22.28 10.15 1.69
C ILE A 149 -21.35 11.32 2.04
N ASN A 150 -21.88 12.52 2.30
CA ASN A 150 -21.06 13.69 2.64
C ASN A 150 -20.39 13.55 4.02
N GLU A 151 -21.04 12.88 4.95
CA GLU A 151 -20.50 12.63 6.28
C GLU A 151 -19.44 11.52 6.25
N LEU A 152 -19.66 10.49 5.41
CA LEU A 152 -18.66 9.47 5.13
C LEU A 152 -17.40 10.08 4.46
N LEU A 153 -17.59 11.02 3.53
CA LEU A 153 -16.49 11.74 2.87
C LEU A 153 -15.70 12.62 3.85
N LYS A 154 -16.36 13.25 4.84
CA LYS A 154 -15.69 13.98 5.92
C LYS A 154 -14.85 13.06 6.80
N LYS A 155 -15.37 11.88 7.17
CA LYS A 155 -14.59 10.87 7.91
C LYS A 155 -13.41 10.34 7.09
N ILE A 156 -13.57 10.18 5.77
CA ILE A 156 -12.50 9.79 4.83
C ILE A 156 -11.37 10.84 4.82
N LEU A 157 -11.68 12.13 4.89
CA LEU A 157 -10.67 13.20 4.84
C LEU A 157 -9.75 13.21 6.06
N ILE A 158 -10.24 12.77 7.22
CA ILE A 158 -9.48 12.70 8.48
C ILE A 158 -8.55 11.47 8.51
N LEU A 159 -8.77 10.50 7.63
CA LEU A 159 -8.03 9.23 7.55
C LEU A 159 -6.99 9.19 6.41
N LEU A 160 -6.99 10.19 5.52
CA LEU A 160 -6.05 10.35 4.40
C LEU A 160 -4.94 11.33 4.75
#